data_AF-A0A661BGP9-F1
#
_entry.id   AF-A0A661BGP9-F1
#
_cell.length_a   1.000
_cell.length_b   1.000
_cell.length_c   1.000
_cell.angle_alpha   90.00
_cell.angle_beta   90.00
_cell.angle_gamma   90.00
#
_symmetry.space_group_name_H-M   'P 1'
#
loop_
_entity.id
_entity.type
_entity.pdbx_description
1 polymer ?
#
loop_
_entity_poly.entity_id
_entity_poly.type
_entity_poly.pdbx_seq_one_letter_code
_entity_poly.pdbx_strand_id
1 'polypeptide(L)'
;DRGDIAGSFHKTVADMILTVSQYIRDSYNVNSVILSGGVFQNRLLLTLAMKILNENGFSVYINSYLPPNDGCISLGQAYFGAESTL
;
A
#
# COMPACT_ATOMS: atom_id res chain seq x y z
N ASP A 1 5.52 -26.57 6.33
CA ASP A 1 4.20 -26.87 5.75
C ASP A 1 3.87 -25.88 4.63
N ARG A 2 2.86 -26.14 3.77
CA ARG A 2 2.44 -25.17 2.73
C ARG A 2 1.98 -23.84 3.32
N GLY A 3 1.33 -23.87 4.49
CA GLY A 3 0.93 -22.68 5.24
C GLY A 3 2.12 -21.83 5.66
N ASP A 4 3.21 -22.45 6.12
CA ASP A 4 4.42 -21.72 6.52
C ASP A 4 5.09 -21.01 5.34
N ILE A 5 5.11 -21.65 4.17
CA ILE A 5 5.65 -21.06 2.94
C ILE A 5 4.80 -19.87 2.52
N ALA A 6 3.47 -20.02 2.52
CA ALA A 6 2.55 -18.93 2.20
C ALA A 6 2.67 -17.76 3.19
N GLY A 7 2.76 -18.03 4.49
CA GLY A 7 2.96 -17.00 5.51
C GLY A 7 4.29 -16.26 5.36
N SER A 8 5.37 -17.00 5.09
CA SER A 8 6.69 -16.43 4.84
C SER A 8 6.68 -15.54 3.60
N PHE A 9 5.99 -15.96 2.53
CA PHE A 9 5.83 -15.15 1.32
C PHE A 9 5.14 -13.80 1.63
N HIS A 10 4.03 -13.81 2.37
CA HIS A 10 3.32 -12.56 2.71
C HIS A 10 4.19 -11.63 3.56
N LYS A 11 4.95 -12.20 4.51
CA LYS A 11 5.88 -11.42 5.34
C LYS A 11 6.98 -10.80 4.48
N THR A 12 7.61 -11.59 3.61
CA THR A 12 8.66 -11.10 2.70
C THR A 12 8.15 -9.96 1.81
N VAL A 13 6.93 -10.06 1.27
CA VAL A 13 6.34 -8.98 0.48
C VAL A 13 6.11 -7.72 1.33
N ALA A 14 5.66 -7.85 2.57
CA ALA A 14 5.52 -6.71 3.49
C ALA A 14 6.89 -6.05 3.80
N ASP A 15 7.93 -6.85 4.03
CA ASP A 15 9.30 -6.37 4.27
C ASP A 15 9.87 -5.64 3.03
N MET A 16 9.58 -6.14 1.82
CA MET A 16 9.93 -5.48 0.56
C MET A 16 9.25 -4.12 0.41
N ILE A 17 7.94 -4.04 0.74
CA ILE A 17 7.19 -2.78 0.72
C ILE A 17 7.83 -1.76 1.67
N LEU A 18 8.19 -2.16 2.90
CA LEU A 18 8.88 -1.29 3.84
C LEU A 18 10.21 -0.78 3.27
N THR A 19 11.02 -1.70 2.73
CA THR A 19 12.36 -1.39 2.21
C THR A 19 12.29 -0.33 1.11
N VAL A 20 11.36 -0.50 0.16
CA VAL A 20 11.15 0.48 -0.91
C VAL A 20 10.61 1.81 -0.36
N SER A 21 9.69 1.76 0.61
CA SER A 21 9.14 2.97 1.23
C SER A 21 10.20 3.79 1.97
N GLN A 22 11.12 3.13 2.68
CA GLN A 22 12.26 3.78 3.35
C GLN A 22 13.20 4.42 2.35
N TYR A 23 13.56 3.69 1.29
CA TYR A 23 14.38 4.22 0.21
C TYR A 23 13.77 5.50 -0.42
N ILE A 24 12.46 5.49 -0.69
CA ILE A 24 11.74 6.65 -1.22
C ILE A 24 11.71 7.79 -0.19
N ARG A 25 11.46 7.50 1.09
CA ARG A 25 11.48 8.51 2.16
C ARG A 25 12.83 9.21 2.25
N ASP A 26 13.92 8.45 2.23
CA ASP A 26 15.27 8.99 2.34
C ASP A 26 15.65 9.82 1.11
N SER A 27 15.13 9.45 -0.06
CA SER A 27 15.39 10.15 -1.33
C SER A 27 14.57 11.42 -1.54
N TYR A 28 13.31 11.43 -1.06
CA TYR A 28 12.33 12.47 -1.41
C TYR A 28 11.70 13.16 -0.19
N ASN A 29 12.09 12.79 1.03
CA ASN A 29 11.56 13.33 2.29
C ASN A 29 10.03 13.20 2.42
N VAL A 30 9.46 12.09 1.93
CA VAL A 30 8.03 11.78 2.03
C VAL A 30 7.77 10.68 3.07
N ASN A 31 6.71 10.82 3.86
CA ASN A 31 6.41 9.88 4.95
C ASN A 31 5.00 9.27 4.89
N SER A 32 4.20 9.66 3.90
CA SER A 32 2.86 9.13 3.67
C SER A 32 2.92 7.99 2.66
N VAL A 33 2.27 6.86 2.97
CA VAL A 33 2.18 5.69 2.08
C VAL A 33 0.70 5.34 1.88
N ILE A 34 0.29 5.16 0.63
CA ILE A 34 -1.06 4.72 0.29
C ILE A 34 -0.97 3.26 -0.20
N LEU A 35 -1.70 2.35 0.45
CA LEU A 35 -1.82 0.95 0.02
C LEU A 35 -3.13 0.79 -0.76
N SER A 36 -3.02 0.74 -2.09
CA SER A 36 -4.16 0.59 -3.01
C SER A 36 -3.82 -0.40 -4.12
N GLY A 37 -4.81 -0.79 -4.93
CA GLY A 37 -4.70 -1.89 -5.88
C GLY A 37 -5.31 -3.19 -5.33
N GLY A 38 -5.80 -4.04 -6.24
CA GLY A 38 -6.55 -5.26 -5.90
C GLY A 38 -5.78 -6.26 -5.01
N VAL A 39 -4.45 -6.20 -5.02
CA VAL A 39 -3.56 -7.02 -4.17
C VAL A 39 -3.79 -6.78 -2.68
N PHE A 40 -4.09 -5.54 -2.27
CA PHE A 40 -4.33 -5.19 -0.87
C PHE A 40 -5.74 -5.56 -0.39
N GLN A 41 -6.58 -6.21 -1.21
CA GLN A 41 -7.76 -6.93 -0.71
C GLN A 41 -7.36 -8.18 0.10
N ASN A 42 -6.13 -8.67 -0.05
CA ASN A 42 -5.59 -9.72 0.80
C ASN A 42 -5.39 -9.18 2.24
N ARG A 43 -6.30 -9.56 3.15
CA ARG A 43 -6.30 -9.09 4.54
C ARG A 43 -5.01 -9.38 5.28
N LEU A 44 -4.37 -10.52 5.03
CA LEU A 44 -3.12 -10.90 5.68
C LEU A 44 -1.99 -9.95 5.25
N LEU A 45 -1.81 -9.77 3.94
CA LEU A 45 -0.79 -8.86 3.40
C LEU A 45 -1.04 -7.42 3.86
N LEU A 46 -2.28 -6.94 3.77
CA LEU A 46 -2.64 -5.59 4.18
C LEU A 46 -2.32 -5.34 5.65
N THR A 47 -2.67 -6.27 6.53
CA THR A 47 -2.40 -6.15 7.97
C THR A 47 -0.91 -6.13 8.27
N LEU A 48 -0.14 -7.02 7.64
CA LEU A 48 1.32 -7.08 7.81
C LEU A 48 2.00 -5.80 7.30
N ALA A 49 1.64 -5.34 6.10
CA ALA A 49 2.20 -4.13 5.50
C ALA A 49 1.85 -2.87 6.32
N MET A 50 0.58 -2.70 6.72
CA MET A 50 0.17 -1.59 7.57
C MET A 50 0.95 -1.59 8.90
N LYS A 51 1.03 -2.74 9.56
CA LYS A 51 1.72 -2.86 10.85
C LYS A 51 3.18 -2.44 10.72
N ILE A 52 3.91 -3.04 9.79
CA ILE A 52 5.35 -2.81 9.68
C ILE A 52 5.68 -1.38 9.26
N LEU A 53 4.87 -0.78 8.37
CA LEU A 53 5.04 0.61 7.97
C LEU A 53 4.77 1.58 9.12
N ASN A 54 3.68 1.39 9.87
CA ASN A 54 3.34 2.23 11.03
C ASN A 54 4.41 2.12 12.12
N GLU A 55 4.90 0.91 12.41
CA GLU A 55 6.00 0.69 13.38
C GLU A 55 7.31 1.38 12.97
N ASN A 56 7.49 1.64 11.66
CA ASN A 56 8.65 2.36 11.10
C ASN A 56 8.35 3.86 10.82
N GLY A 57 7.29 4.38 11.42
CA GLY A 57 6.97 5.81 11.45
C GLY A 57 6.26 6.35 10.21
N PHE A 58 5.82 5.51 9.28
CA PHE A 58 5.03 5.95 8.12
C PHE A 58 3.58 6.26 8.52
N SER A 59 2.97 7.24 7.86
CA SER A 59 1.51 7.45 7.89
C SER A 59 0.87 6.64 6.76
N VAL A 60 0.16 5.58 7.11
CA VAL A 60 -0.41 4.63 6.14
C VAL A 60 -1.89 4.92 5.88
N TYR A 61 -2.25 5.02 4.61
CA TYR A 61 -3.62 5.26 4.14
C TYR A 61 -4.09 4.10 3.28
N ILE A 62 -5.38 3.78 3.38
CA ILE A 62 -6.05 2.73 2.61
C ILE A 62 -7.36 3.29 2.07
N ASN A 63 -7.88 2.69 0.99
CA ASN A 63 -9.22 3.01 0.54
C ASN A 63 -10.25 2.59 1.61
N SER A 64 -11.17 3.49 1.98
CA SER A 64 -12.17 3.25 3.04
C SER A 64 -13.60 3.13 2.52
N TYR A 65 -13.99 4.00 1.58
CA TYR A 65 -15.34 4.05 1.02
C TYR A 65 -15.53 3.21 -0.24
N LEU A 66 -14.43 2.87 -0.89
CA LEU A 66 -14.38 2.26 -2.20
C LEU A 66 -13.34 1.16 -2.19
N PRO A 67 -13.55 0.04 -2.90
CA PRO A 67 -12.56 -1.02 -2.94
C PRO A 67 -11.25 -0.51 -3.59
N PRO A 68 -10.08 -1.02 -3.19
CA PRO A 68 -8.81 -0.68 -3.82
C PRO A 68 -8.62 -1.33 -5.20
N ASN A 69 -9.65 -1.97 -5.77
CA ASN A 69 -9.56 -2.71 -7.02
C ASN A 69 -9.94 -1.86 -8.24
N ASP A 70 -9.91 -2.48 -9.41
CA ASP A 70 -10.10 -1.82 -10.71
C ASP A 70 -11.46 -1.11 -10.84
N GLY A 71 -12.44 -1.48 -10.02
CA GLY A 71 -13.72 -0.78 -9.91
C GLY A 71 -13.61 0.68 -9.46
N CYS A 72 -12.44 1.10 -8.98
CA CYS A 72 -12.19 2.46 -8.49
C CYS A 72 -11.09 3.22 -9.24
N ILE A 73 -10.56 2.65 -10.33
CA ILE A 73 -9.57 3.33 -11.18
C ILE A 73 -10.17 4.59 -11.82
N SER A 74 -11.43 4.52 -12.28
CA SER A 74 -12.10 5.65 -12.94
C SER A 74 -12.23 6.88 -12.04
N LEU A 75 -12.38 6.69 -10.72
CA LEU A 75 -12.40 7.79 -9.76
C LEU A 75 -11.05 8.53 -9.72
N GLY A 76 -9.95 7.78 -9.61
CA GLY A 76 -8.61 8.36 -9.61
C GLY A 76 -8.30 9.10 -10.91
N GLN A 77 -8.73 8.54 -12.04
CA GLN A 77 -8.59 9.18 -13.35
C GLN A 77 -9.40 10.48 -13.46
N ALA A 78 -10.66 10.47 -13.03
CA ALA A 78 -11.52 11.65 -13.07
C ALA A 78 -10.96 12.78 -12.19
N TYR A 79 -10.49 12.45 -10.98
CA TYR A 79 -9.86 13.42 -10.08
C TYR A 79 -8.58 14.01 -10.69
N PHE A 80 -7.68 13.16 -11.18
CA PHE A 80 -6.42 13.62 -11.78
C PHE A 80 -6.65 14.51 -13.02
N GLY A 81 -7.63 14.13 -13.87
CA GLY A 81 -8.02 14.95 -15.02
C GLY A 81 -8.58 16.32 -14.62
N ALA A 82 -9.38 16.38 -13.56
CA ALA A 82 -9.91 17.63 -13.03
C ALA A 82 -8.80 18.52 -12.42
N GLU A 83 -7.87 17.95 -11.65
CA GLU A 83 -6.76 18.68 -11.05
C GLU A 83 -5.78 19.20 -12.11
N SER A 84 -5.44 18.39 -13.12
CA SER A 84 -4.46 18.76 -14.15
C SER A 84 -4.93 19.86 -15.12
N THR A 85 -6.21 20.21 -15.05
CA THR A 85 -6.82 21.27 -15.88
C THR A 85 -6.89 22.62 -15.15
N LEU A 86 -6.64 22.63 -13.84
CA LEU A 86 -6.58 23.83 -12.99
C LEU A 86 -5.15 24.39 -12.91
#